data_AF-A0A2L2Z1I7-F1
#
_entry.id   AF-A0A2L2Z1I7-F1
#
_cell.length_a   1.000
_cell.length_b   1.000
_cell.length_c   1.000
_cell.angle_alpha   90.00
_cell.angle_beta   90.00
_cell.angle_gamma   90.00
#
_symmetry.space_group_name_H-M   'P 1'
#
loop_
_entity.id
_entity.type
_entity.pdbx_description
1 polymer ?
#
loop_
_entity_poly.entity_id
_entity_poly.type
_entity_poly.pdbx_seq_one_letter_code
_entity_poly.pdbx_strand_id
1 'polypeptide(L)'
;DSVFEISNEDAVASVSFNVESQGFQNIEKRLAAIEHRLSKIEIRHRSSSRGKEVRNSINRKYCWWHFIFEYKASKCQQPCTFWSEI
;
A
#
# COMPACT_ATOMS: atom_id res chain seq x y z
N ASP A 1 -40.97 -43.03 24.00
CA ASP A 1 -40.15 -41.84 24.33
C ASP A 1 -38.73 -42.26 24.68
N SER A 2 -37.83 -42.17 23.69
CA SER A 2 -36.40 -42.40 23.89
C SER A 2 -35.74 -41.05 24.12
N VAL A 3 -35.47 -40.72 25.39
CA VAL A 3 -34.70 -39.53 25.76
C VAL A 3 -33.25 -39.87 25.50
N PHE A 4 -32.65 -39.21 24.50
CA PHE A 4 -31.22 -39.32 24.22
C PHE A 4 -30.47 -38.75 25.43
N GLU A 5 -29.86 -39.62 26.24
CA GLU A 5 -28.87 -39.23 27.24
C GLU A 5 -27.63 -38.72 26.50
N ILE A 6 -27.53 -37.40 26.40
CA ILE A 6 -26.31 -36.74 25.93
C ILE A 6 -25.26 -36.99 27.01
N SER A 7 -24.23 -37.78 26.70
CA SER A 7 -23.17 -38.07 27.67
C SER A 7 -22.32 -36.82 27.89
N ASN A 8 -21.75 -36.66 29.09
CA ASN A 8 -20.98 -35.48 29.45
C ASN A 8 -19.80 -35.22 28.49
N GLU A 9 -19.21 -36.27 27.94
CA GLU A 9 -18.17 -36.23 26.92
C GLU A 9 -18.63 -35.57 25.60
N ASP A 10 -19.90 -35.76 25.18
CA ASP A 10 -20.45 -35.13 23.97
C ASP A 10 -20.66 -33.62 24.18
N ALA A 11 -21.01 -33.21 25.41
CA ALA A 11 -21.14 -31.80 25.77
C ALA A 11 -19.78 -31.09 25.78
N VAL A 12 -18.72 -31.74 26.30
CA VAL A 12 -17.37 -31.18 26.31
C VAL A 12 -16.79 -31.05 24.89
N ALA A 13 -17.01 -32.05 24.03
CA ALA A 13 -16.59 -31.99 22.63
C ALA A 13 -17.27 -30.83 21.87
N SER A 14 -18.58 -30.62 22.11
CA SER A 14 -19.33 -29.53 21.49
C SER A 14 -18.86 -28.14 21.95
N VAL A 15 -18.55 -27.99 23.23
CA VAL A 15 -17.97 -26.74 23.78
C VAL A 15 -16.57 -26.49 23.20
N SER A 16 -15.73 -27.53 23.11
CA SER A 16 -14.38 -27.41 22.56
C SER A 16 -14.40 -26.99 21.08
N PHE A 17 -15.29 -27.58 20.28
CA PHE A 17 -15.49 -27.23 18.87
C PHE A 17 -15.94 -25.77 18.70
N ASN A 18 -16.86 -25.29 19.55
CA ASN A 18 -17.34 -23.91 19.49
C ASN A 18 -16.25 -22.89 19.86
N VAL A 19 -15.40 -23.22 20.85
CA VAL A 19 -14.26 -22.38 21.25
C VAL A 19 -13.21 -22.31 20.14
N GLU A 20 -12.89 -23.44 19.50
CA GLU A 20 -12.00 -23.49 18.35
C GLU A 20 -12.56 -22.68 17.18
N SER A 21 -13.84 -22.88 16.83
CA SER A 21 -14.52 -22.17 15.75
C SER A 21 -14.51 -20.65 15.96
N GLN A 22 -14.73 -20.19 17.20
CA GLN A 22 -14.68 -18.77 17.55
C GLN A 22 -13.24 -18.22 17.47
N GLY A 23 -12.24 -19.03 17.81
CA GLY A 23 -10.83 -18.73 17.60
C GLY A 23 -10.47 -18.57 16.12
N PHE A 24 -10.92 -19.51 15.27
CA PHE A 24 -10.71 -19.48 13.82
C PHE A 24 -11.35 -18.22 13.19
N GLN A 25 -12.60 -17.90 13.53
CA GLN A 25 -13.27 -16.70 13.03
C GLN A 25 -12.55 -15.40 13.44
N ASN A 26 -11.94 -15.35 14.63
CA ASN A 26 -11.15 -14.21 15.06
C ASN A 26 -9.87 -14.07 14.22
N ILE A 27 -9.18 -15.19 13.99
CA ILE A 27 -7.96 -15.23 13.16
C ILE A 27 -8.26 -14.78 11.73
N GLU A 28 -9.35 -15.26 11.13
CA GLU A 28 -9.79 -14.84 9.78
C GLU A 28 -10.05 -13.33 9.71
N LYS A 29 -10.78 -12.77 10.68
CA LYS A 29 -11.04 -11.32 10.75
C LYS A 29 -9.75 -10.51 10.85
N ARG A 30 -8.78 -10.99 11.64
CA ARG A 30 -7.48 -10.33 11.78
C ARG A 30 -6.64 -10.42 10.50
N LEU A 31 -6.68 -11.55 9.80
CA LEU A 31 -6.01 -11.71 8.50
C LEU A 31 -6.58 -10.76 7.45
N ALA A 32 -7.90 -10.71 7.31
CA ALA A 32 -8.55 -9.78 6.37
C ALA A 32 -8.20 -8.31 6.68
N ALA A 33 -8.11 -7.94 7.97
CA ALA A 33 -7.69 -6.60 8.36
C ALA A 33 -6.23 -6.29 8.01
N ILE A 34 -5.33 -7.28 8.10
CA ILE A 34 -3.92 -7.14 7.70
C ILE A 34 -3.81 -7.00 6.18
N GLU A 35 -4.50 -7.84 5.41
CA GLU A 35 -4.53 -7.76 3.94
C GLU A 35 -5.04 -6.40 3.45
N HIS A 36 -6.13 -5.88 4.04
CA HIS A 36 -6.64 -4.55 3.71
C HIS A 36 -5.63 -3.44 4.02
N ARG A 37 -4.90 -3.53 5.15
CA ARG A 37 -3.83 -2.58 5.50
C ARG A 37 -2.66 -2.65 4.51
N LEU A 38 -2.25 -3.85 4.09
CA LEU A 38 -1.19 -4.05 3.10
C LEU A 38 -1.59 -3.51 1.72
N SER A 39 -2.81 -3.79 1.27
CA SER A 39 -3.34 -3.23 0.02
C SER A 39 -3.28 -1.70 0.00
N LYS A 40 -3.67 -1.05 1.12
CA LYS A 40 -3.59 0.41 1.25
C LYS A 40 -2.14 0.93 1.23
N ILE A 41 -1.18 0.18 1.76
CA ILE A 41 0.25 0.54 1.73
C ILE A 41 0.81 0.40 0.32
N GLU A 42 0.51 -0.69 -0.39
CA GLU A 42 0.91 -0.92 -1.79
C GLU A 42 0.41 0.20 -2.71
N ILE A 43 -0.85 0.64 -2.53
CA ILE A 43 -1.43 1.77 -3.28
C ILE A 43 -0.68 3.08 -2.98
N ARG A 44 -0.28 3.33 -1.72
CA ARG A 44 0.51 4.51 -1.38
C ARG A 44 1.91 4.46 -1.98
N HIS A 45 2.58 3.31 -2.03
CA HIS A 45 3.91 3.20 -2.63
C HIS A 45 3.89 3.49 -4.12
N ARG A 46 2.88 3.00 -4.86
CA ARG A 46 2.71 3.34 -6.29
C ARG A 46 2.42 4.83 -6.54
N SER A 47 1.77 5.48 -5.58
CA SER A 47 1.48 6.92 -5.65
C SER A 47 2.68 7.77 -5.22
N SER A 48 3.50 7.27 -4.29
CA SER A 48 4.65 7.96 -3.74
C SER A 48 5.91 7.84 -4.60
N SER A 49 6.00 6.86 -5.50
CA SER A 49 7.12 6.78 -6.45
C SER A 49 7.10 7.89 -7.51
N ARG A 50 6.01 8.66 -7.61
CA ARG A 50 5.91 9.87 -8.43
C ARG A 50 6.11 11.17 -7.66
N GLY A 51 6.32 11.10 -6.34
CA GLY A 51 6.35 12.26 -5.46
C GLY A 51 7.63 12.32 -4.64
N LYS A 52 8.51 13.25 -5.03
CA LYS A 52 9.79 13.63 -4.37
C LYS A 52 11.02 12.83 -4.81
N GLU A 53 11.34 12.87 -6.10
CA GLU A 53 12.70 13.34 -6.40
C GLU A 53 12.76 14.79 -5.89
N VAL A 54 13.19 14.93 -4.64
CA VAL A 54 13.60 16.23 -4.10
C VAL A 54 14.73 16.69 -5.00
N ARG A 55 14.38 17.55 -5.95
CA ARG A 55 15.10 18.77 -6.33
C ARG A 55 16.59 18.78 -5.92
N ASN A 56 17.38 17.83 -6.40
CA ASN A 56 18.82 18.04 -6.54
C ASN A 56 19.03 18.88 -7.81
N SER A 57 18.36 20.03 -7.83
CA SER A 57 18.51 21.12 -8.80
C SER A 57 19.79 21.93 -8.53
N ILE A 58 20.50 21.66 -7.43
CA ILE A 58 21.71 22.40 -7.05
C ILE A 58 22.84 22.16 -8.07
N ASN A 59 22.87 20.99 -8.73
CA ASN A 59 23.92 20.65 -9.72
C ASN A 59 23.43 20.62 -11.17
N ARG A 60 22.18 20.99 -11.45
CA ARG A 60 21.70 21.01 -12.84
C ARG A 60 22.10 22.34 -13.47
N LYS A 61 22.99 22.29 -14.48
CA LYS A 61 23.40 23.45 -15.29
C LYS A 61 22.20 24.18 -15.94
N TYR A 62 21.09 23.46 -16.13
CA TYR A 62 19.90 23.93 -16.83
C TYR A 62 18.63 23.72 -16.00
N CYS A 63 17.57 24.47 -16.33
CA CYS A 63 16.27 24.33 -15.68
C CYS A 63 15.60 22.98 -16.01
N TRP A 64 14.57 22.60 -15.25
CA TRP A 64 13.89 21.31 -15.43
C TRP A 64 13.34 21.10 -16.85
N TRP A 65 12.80 22.15 -17.48
CA TRP A 65 12.28 22.06 -18.84
C TRP A 65 13.39 21.75 -19.87
N HIS A 66 14.53 22.43 -19.81
CA HIS A 66 15.66 22.16 -20.70
C HIS A 66 16.39 20.84 -20.38
N PHE A 67 16.33 20.38 -19.14
CA PHE A 67 16.85 19.04 -18.79
C PHE A 67 16.06 17.91 -19.46
N ILE A 68 14.74 18.08 -19.61
CA ILE A 68 13.87 17.04 -20.20
C ILE A 68 13.72 17.19 -21.72
N PHE A 69 13.56 18.42 -22.20
CA PHE A 69 13.19 18.68 -23.59
C PHE A 69 14.31 19.34 -24.41
N GLU A 70 15.45 19.65 -23.79
CA GLU A 70 16.59 20.34 -24.41
C GLU A 70 16.09 21.57 -25.19
N TYR A 71 16.55 21.77 -26.43
CA TYR A 71 16.16 22.89 -27.30
C TYR A 71 14.67 22.96 -27.65
N LYS A 72 13.88 21.92 -27.37
CA LYS A 72 12.43 21.89 -27.64
C LYS A 72 11.59 22.42 -26.46
N ALA A 73 12.23 22.88 -25.39
CA ALA A 73 11.54 23.39 -24.21
C ALA A 73 10.76 24.69 -24.49
N SER A 74 9.44 24.59 -24.62
CA SER A 74 8.56 25.76 -24.84
C SER A 74 8.09 26.46 -23.56
N LYS A 75 8.25 25.81 -22.40
CA LYS A 75 7.74 26.28 -21.10
C LYS A 75 8.83 26.74 -20.14
N CYS A 76 10.03 26.99 -20.65
CA CYS A 76 11.10 27.57 -19.85
C CYS A 76 10.73 29.00 -19.42
N GLN A 77 10.96 29.33 -18.14
CA GLN A 77 10.75 30.69 -17.60
C GLN A 77 12.09 31.28 -17.16
N GLN A 78 12.24 32.59 -17.34
CA GLN A 78 13.41 33.33 -16.88
C GLN A 78 13.50 33.33 -15.34
N PRO A 79 14.70 33.30 -14.73
CA PRO A 79 16.02 33.40 -15.37
C PRO A 79 16.61 32.02 -15.69
N CYS A 80 16.64 31.64 -16.97
CA CYS A 80 17.31 30.44 -17.45
C CYS A 80 18.34 30.83 -18.50
N THR A 81 19.56 30.34 -18.33
CA THR A 81 20.71 30.64 -19.20
C THR A 81 20.98 29.52 -20.21
N PHE A 82 19.95 28.75 -20.58
CA PHE A 82 20.08 27.79 -21.67
C PHE A 82 20.15 28.56 -22.98
N TRP A 83 21.39 28.83 -23.43
CA TRP A 83 21.64 29.32 -24.76
C TRP A 83 21.76 28.09 -25.64
N SER A 84 20.86 27.92 -26.61
CA SER A 84 21.10 26.98 -27.70
C SER A 84 22.32 27.50 -28.44
N GLU A 85 23.50 26.94 -28.17
CA GLU A 85 24.66 27.11 -29.06
C GLU A 85 24.26 26.51 -30.41
N ILE A 86 23.80 27.39 -31.30
CA ILE A 86 23.66 27.13 -32.74
C ILE A 86 24.99 27.48 -33.37
#